data_AF-A0A6L8G6G8-F1
#
_entry.id   AF-A0A6L8G6G8-F1
#
_cell.length_a   1.000
_cell.length_b   1.000
_cell.length_c   1.000
_cell.angle_alpha   90.00
_cell.angle_beta   90.00
_cell.angle_gamma   90.00
#
_symmetry.space_group_name_H-M   'P 1'
#
loop_
_entity.id
_entity.type
_entity.pdbx_description
1 polymer ?
#
loop_
_entity_poly.entity_id
_entity_poly.type
_entity_poly.pdbx_seq_one_letter_code
_entity_poly.pdbx_strand_id
1 'polypeptide(L)'
;VWKGLNVAKRIGKIRNHFAPLAKLQKTSPADYECQLKNLYGRLRDTYERAVEEVIFKDIVRRGSDVIQTQLLRYVTLPDALALRFHEGMARANAHSHDNPAADTVRVPTPEQFSADVSSLEELIEDLRVESSVAELRRPLMKPKK
;
A
#
# COMPACT_ATOMS: atom_id res chain seq x y z
N VAL A 1 -0.80 18.06 0.30
CA VAL A 1 -2.03 17.29 0.62
C VAL A 1 -1.81 15.78 0.41
N TRP A 2 -2.31 14.92 1.32
CA TRP A 2 -2.27 13.44 1.25
C TRP A 2 -3.62 12.84 0.84
N LYS A 3 -4.72 13.40 1.35
CA LYS A 3 -6.09 13.05 0.95
C LYS A 3 -6.25 13.21 -0.56
N GLY A 4 -7.00 12.30 -1.18
CA GLY A 4 -7.26 12.29 -2.63
C GLY A 4 -6.10 11.83 -3.51
N LEU A 5 -4.90 11.57 -2.96
CA LEU A 5 -3.82 10.98 -3.75
C LEU A 5 -4.12 9.51 -4.07
N ASN A 6 -3.88 9.14 -5.32
CA ASN A 6 -3.88 7.76 -5.79
C ASN A 6 -2.66 6.98 -5.26
N VAL A 7 -2.65 5.66 -5.41
CA VAL A 7 -1.59 4.79 -4.84
C VAL A 7 -0.19 5.22 -5.32
N ALA A 8 -0.01 5.45 -6.62
CA ALA A 8 1.29 5.81 -7.19
C ALA A 8 1.83 7.13 -6.60
N LYS A 9 1.00 8.18 -6.49
CA LYS A 9 1.40 9.46 -5.89
C LYS A 9 1.71 9.33 -4.40
N ARG A 10 1.03 8.42 -3.68
CA ARG A 10 1.31 8.14 -2.26
C ARG A 10 2.68 7.49 -2.09
N ILE A 11 2.98 6.45 -2.86
CA ILE A 11 4.31 5.79 -2.85
C ILE A 11 5.40 6.80 -3.17
N GLY A 12 5.23 7.62 -4.21
CA GLY A 12 6.18 8.68 -4.54
C GLY A 12 6.43 9.67 -3.39
N LYS A 13 5.37 10.07 -2.67
CA LYS A 13 5.53 10.93 -1.48
C LYS A 13 6.23 10.23 -0.32
N ILE A 14 5.94 8.96 -0.07
CA ILE A 14 6.62 8.18 0.97
C ILE A 14 8.13 8.17 0.68
N ARG A 15 8.52 7.86 -0.57
CA ARG A 15 9.94 7.86 -0.98
C ARG A 15 10.60 9.23 -0.82
N ASN A 16 9.93 10.30 -1.26
CA ASN A 16 10.48 11.65 -1.16
C ASN A 16 10.70 12.08 0.29
N HIS A 17 9.77 11.75 1.20
CA HIS A 17 9.95 12.04 2.62
C HIS A 17 10.98 11.12 3.28
N PHE A 18 11.14 9.89 2.78
CA PHE A 18 12.11 8.93 3.29
C PHE A 18 13.56 9.25 2.89
N ALA A 19 13.79 9.80 1.69
CA ALA A 19 15.14 10.11 1.18
C ALA A 19 16.09 10.82 2.18
N PRO A 20 15.66 11.85 2.96
CA PRO A 20 16.53 12.47 3.96
C PRO A 20 16.72 11.65 5.24
N LEU A 21 15.87 10.67 5.55
CA LEU A 21 15.85 9.94 6.82
C LEU A 21 17.01 8.96 7.00
N ALA A 22 17.61 8.47 5.91
CA ALA A 22 18.77 7.58 6.00
C ALA A 22 19.94 8.20 6.77
N LYS A 23 20.10 9.53 6.73
CA LYS A 23 21.13 10.25 7.49
C LYS A 23 20.75 10.43 8.97
N LEU A 24 19.46 10.64 9.24
CA LEU A 24 18.93 10.86 10.59
C LEU A 24 19.14 9.66 11.51
N GLN A 25 19.11 8.43 10.98
CA GLN A 25 19.31 7.23 11.80
C GLN A 25 20.63 7.28 12.60
N LYS A 26 21.69 7.88 12.05
CA LYS A 26 23.01 7.98 12.71
C LYS A 26 23.14 9.20 13.61
N THR A 27 22.52 10.32 13.23
CA THR A 27 22.70 11.61 13.91
C THR A 27 21.65 11.89 14.98
N SER A 28 20.43 11.36 14.81
CA SER A 28 19.33 11.48 15.75
C SER A 28 18.41 10.25 15.66
N PRO A 29 18.74 9.14 16.35
CA PRO A 29 17.96 7.91 16.31
C PRO A 29 16.51 8.08 16.75
N ALA A 30 16.25 8.97 17.73
CA ALA A 30 14.91 9.26 18.21
C ALA A 30 14.04 9.98 17.16
N ASP A 31 14.60 10.99 16.47
CA ASP A 31 13.89 11.67 15.39
C ASP A 31 13.66 10.75 14.20
N TYR A 32 14.63 9.88 13.90
CA TYR A 32 14.49 8.85 12.89
C TYR A 32 13.30 7.93 13.21
N GLU A 33 13.24 7.39 14.42
CA GLU A 33 12.13 6.53 14.84
C GLU A 33 10.77 7.24 14.72
N CYS A 34 10.68 8.48 15.23
CA CYS A 34 9.44 9.26 15.18
C CYS A 34 8.95 9.49 13.74
N GLN A 35 9.85 9.88 12.84
CA GLN A 35 9.50 10.10 11.44
C GLN A 35 9.22 8.79 10.69
N LEU A 36 9.94 7.72 11.01
CA LEU A 36 9.72 6.41 10.42
C LEU A 36 8.35 5.83 10.78
N LYS A 37 7.92 5.96 12.05
CA LYS A 37 6.55 5.58 12.48
C LYS A 37 5.48 6.30 11.67
N ASN A 38 5.66 7.60 11.44
CA ASN A 38 4.77 8.38 10.58
C ASN A 38 4.74 7.85 9.13
N LEU A 39 5.88 7.46 8.57
CA LEU A 39 5.95 6.88 7.23
C LEU A 39 5.31 5.51 7.13
N TYR A 40 5.42 4.66 8.15
CA TYR A 40 4.68 3.39 8.22
C TYR A 40 3.16 3.63 8.31
N GLY A 41 2.71 4.65 9.05
CA GLY A 41 1.32 5.08 9.02
C GLY A 41 0.86 5.46 7.61
N ARG A 42 1.71 6.16 6.84
CA ARG A 42 1.44 6.47 5.41
C ARG A 42 1.48 5.23 4.52
N LEU A 43 2.33 4.26 4.82
CA LEU A 43 2.38 2.99 4.10
C LEU A 43 1.08 2.22 4.30
N ARG A 44 0.60 2.11 5.55
CA ARG A 44 -0.70 1.53 5.89
C ARG A 44 -1.86 2.22 5.16
N ASP A 45 -1.92 3.55 5.22
CA ASP A 45 -2.91 4.35 4.46
C ASP A 45 -2.89 4.02 2.96
N THR A 46 -1.72 3.65 2.42
CA THR A 46 -1.53 3.31 0.99
C THR A 46 -2.02 1.91 0.69
N TYR A 47 -1.80 0.92 1.57
CA TYR A 47 -2.44 -0.40 1.49
C TYR A 47 -3.97 -0.27 1.49
N GLU A 48 -4.54 0.53 2.39
CA GLU A 48 -6.00 0.78 2.42
C GLU A 48 -6.50 1.41 1.11
N ARG A 49 -5.75 2.37 0.55
CA ARG A 49 -6.07 2.97 -0.76
C ARG A 49 -5.95 1.94 -1.90
N ALA A 50 -5.02 1.01 -1.83
CA ALA A 50 -4.84 -0.05 -2.84
C ALA A 50 -6.00 -1.04 -2.88
N VAL A 51 -6.64 -1.32 -1.75
CA VAL A 51 -7.87 -2.14 -1.72
C VAL A 51 -8.93 -1.51 -2.61
N GLU A 52 -9.21 -0.23 -2.41
CA GLU A 52 -10.24 0.48 -3.19
C GLU A 52 -9.83 0.68 -4.66
N GLU A 53 -8.60 1.16 -4.90
CA GLU A 53 -8.15 1.62 -6.22
C GLU A 53 -7.68 0.48 -7.14
N VAL A 54 -7.04 -0.54 -6.57
CA VAL A 54 -6.33 -1.56 -7.34
C VAL A 54 -7.07 -2.88 -7.29
N ILE A 55 -7.32 -3.43 -6.09
CA ILE A 55 -7.99 -4.74 -5.95
C ILE A 55 -9.44 -4.66 -6.42
N PHE A 56 -10.18 -3.65 -5.96
CA PHE A 56 -11.57 -3.44 -6.36
C PHE A 56 -11.72 -2.48 -7.53
N LYS A 57 -10.64 -2.02 -8.17
CA LYS A 57 -10.67 -1.19 -9.38
C LYS A 57 -11.70 -0.05 -9.32
N ASP A 58 -11.70 0.72 -8.24
CA ASP A 58 -12.63 1.83 -8.00
C ASP A 58 -14.13 1.45 -7.89
N ILE A 59 -14.49 0.16 -7.83
CA ILE A 59 -15.88 -0.31 -7.68
C ILE A 59 -16.49 0.22 -6.40
N VAL A 60 -15.72 0.15 -5.31
CA VAL A 60 -16.10 0.66 -3.98
C VAL A 60 -15.09 1.71 -3.57
N ARG A 61 -15.55 2.95 -3.44
CA ARG A 61 -14.77 4.08 -2.92
C ARG A 61 -15.44 4.63 -1.67
N ARG A 62 -14.67 4.81 -0.60
CA ARG A 62 -15.18 5.45 0.61
C ARG A 62 -15.68 6.86 0.30
N GLY A 63 -16.94 7.12 0.62
CA GLY A 63 -17.60 8.41 0.40
C GLY A 63 -18.14 8.63 -1.02
N SER A 64 -18.28 7.57 -1.83
CA SER A 64 -19.01 7.61 -3.09
C SER A 64 -20.33 6.86 -2.96
N ASP A 65 -21.41 7.44 -3.48
CA ASP A 65 -22.73 6.79 -3.55
C ASP A 65 -22.88 5.87 -4.77
N VAL A 66 -21.91 5.90 -5.69
CA VAL A 66 -21.96 5.14 -6.95
C VAL A 66 -21.13 3.87 -6.83
N ILE A 67 -21.74 2.73 -7.13
CA ILE A 67 -21.06 1.44 -7.23
C ILE A 67 -20.85 1.08 -8.71
N GLN A 68 -19.59 0.96 -9.14
CA GLN A 68 -19.22 0.73 -10.55
C GLN A 68 -19.31 -0.76 -10.93
N THR A 69 -20.51 -1.35 -10.89
CA THR A 69 -20.73 -2.80 -11.08
C THR A 69 -20.13 -3.36 -12.37
N GLN A 70 -20.06 -2.57 -13.44
CA GLN A 70 -19.43 -2.98 -14.70
C GLN A 70 -17.94 -3.32 -14.56
N LEU A 71 -17.24 -2.74 -13.58
CA LEU A 71 -15.81 -2.97 -13.34
C LEU A 71 -15.54 -4.30 -12.63
N LEU A 72 -16.56 -5.06 -12.20
CA LEU A 72 -16.39 -6.41 -11.64
C LEU A 72 -15.59 -7.35 -12.55
N ARG A 73 -15.56 -7.06 -13.87
CA ARG A 73 -14.73 -7.77 -14.84
C ARG A 73 -13.22 -7.71 -14.56
N TYR A 74 -12.75 -6.76 -13.76
CA TYR A 74 -11.33 -6.63 -13.38
C TYR A 74 -10.98 -7.35 -12.08
N VAL A 75 -11.96 -7.70 -11.25
CA VAL A 75 -11.70 -8.16 -9.89
C VAL A 75 -11.08 -9.55 -9.90
N THR A 76 -9.89 -9.65 -9.34
CA THR A 76 -9.24 -10.91 -8.98
C THR A 76 -8.26 -10.63 -7.86
N LEU A 77 -8.05 -11.62 -7.00
CA LEU A 77 -7.02 -11.57 -5.98
C LEU A 77 -6.48 -12.99 -5.81
N PRO A 78 -5.43 -13.37 -6.56
CA PRO A 78 -4.79 -14.66 -6.39
C PRO A 78 -4.22 -14.81 -4.97
N ASP A 79 -4.27 -16.02 -4.42
CA ASP A 79 -3.86 -16.31 -3.04
C ASP A 79 -2.42 -15.84 -2.73
N ALA A 80 -1.50 -16.01 -3.68
CA ALA A 80 -0.12 -15.55 -3.53
C ALA A 80 -0.02 -14.03 -3.34
N LEU A 81 -0.85 -13.25 -4.03
CA LEU A 81 -0.90 -11.79 -3.87
C LEU A 81 -1.65 -11.38 -2.60
N ALA A 82 -2.66 -12.16 -2.20
CA ALA A 82 -3.36 -11.95 -0.93
C ALA A 82 -2.44 -12.13 0.27
N LEU A 83 -1.58 -13.18 0.25
CA LEU A 83 -0.59 -13.43 1.29
C LEU A 83 0.45 -12.31 1.36
N ARG A 84 1.02 -11.88 0.21
CA ARG A 84 1.93 -10.73 0.15
C ARG A 84 1.29 -9.45 0.70
N PHE A 85 0.03 -9.20 0.36
CA PHE A 85 -0.72 -8.07 0.89
C PHE A 85 -0.87 -8.17 2.42
N HIS A 86 -1.27 -9.34 2.93
CA HIS A 86 -1.43 -9.58 4.36
C HIS A 86 -0.13 -9.33 5.12
N GLU A 87 0.99 -9.91 4.67
CA GLU A 87 2.30 -9.75 5.29
C GLU A 87 2.77 -8.29 5.28
N GLY A 88 2.62 -7.60 4.15
CA GLY A 88 2.98 -6.19 4.00
C GLY A 88 2.15 -5.26 4.89
N MET A 89 0.83 -5.49 4.95
CA MET A 89 -0.07 -4.74 5.83
C MET A 89 0.24 -5.01 7.31
N ALA A 90 0.56 -6.27 7.68
CA ALA A 90 0.95 -6.62 9.04
C ALA A 90 2.23 -5.88 9.47
N ARG A 91 3.25 -5.82 8.60
CA ARG A 91 4.46 -5.02 8.85
C ARG A 91 4.15 -3.53 9.00
N ALA A 92 3.32 -2.98 8.11
CA ALA A 92 2.91 -1.57 8.20
C ALA A 92 2.19 -1.27 9.52
N ASN A 93 1.30 -2.16 9.97
CA ASN A 93 0.61 -2.02 11.25
C ASN A 93 1.58 -2.05 12.43
N ALA A 94 2.46 -3.06 12.49
CA ALA A 94 3.42 -3.26 13.58
C ALA A 94 4.33 -2.05 13.85
N HIS A 95 4.62 -1.25 12.82
CA HIS A 95 5.50 -0.10 12.92
C HIS A 95 4.79 1.27 12.86
N SER A 96 3.47 1.29 12.68
CA SER A 96 2.69 2.54 12.52
C SER A 96 2.15 3.16 13.82
N HIS A 97 2.16 2.40 14.91
CA HIS A 97 1.61 2.79 16.22
C HIS A 97 2.58 2.50 17.36
N ASP A 98 2.24 3.00 18.55
CA ASP A 98 2.99 2.69 19.76
C ASP A 98 2.79 1.22 20.15
N ASN A 99 3.90 0.53 20.42
CA ASN A 99 3.89 -0.87 20.83
C ASN A 99 3.99 -0.96 22.35
N PRO A 100 3.42 -1.99 22.98
CA PRO A 100 3.53 -2.19 24.42
C PRO A 100 4.99 -2.19 24.89
N ALA A 101 5.27 -1.68 26.09
CA ALA A 101 6.63 -1.66 26.64
C ALA A 101 7.29 -3.06 26.77
N ALA A 102 6.47 -4.12 26.84
CA ALA A 102 6.93 -5.50 26.85
C ALA A 102 7.31 -6.05 25.47
N ASP A 103 6.86 -5.39 24.39
CA ASP A 103 7.16 -5.76 23.01
C ASP A 103 8.36 -4.98 22.50
N THR A 104 9.52 -5.64 22.42
CA THR A 104 10.73 -5.06 21.82
C THR A 104 10.66 -5.14 20.30
N VAL A 105 9.72 -4.43 19.67
CA VAL A 105 9.72 -4.25 18.21
C VAL A 105 10.88 -3.33 17.86
N ARG A 106 11.91 -3.90 17.20
CA ARG A 106 13.07 -3.12 16.77
C ARG A 106 12.65 -2.08 15.74
N VAL A 107 13.22 -0.88 15.85
CA VAL A 107 13.07 0.17 14.84
C VAL A 107 13.68 -0.32 13.52
N PRO A 108 12.92 -0.38 12.41
CA PRO A 108 13.46 -0.85 11.14
C PRO A 108 14.60 0.03 10.64
N THR A 109 15.55 -0.57 9.91
CA THR A 109 16.64 0.18 9.26
C THR A 109 16.14 0.89 7.99
N PRO A 110 16.90 1.87 7.46
CA PRO A 110 16.60 2.52 6.20
C PRO A 110 16.42 1.53 5.04
N GLU A 111 17.24 0.48 5.00
CA GLU A 111 17.19 -0.56 3.98
C GLU A 111 15.92 -1.40 4.11
N GLN A 112 15.54 -1.77 5.33
CA GLN A 112 14.30 -2.52 5.60
C GLN A 112 13.07 -1.72 5.17
N PHE A 113 12.98 -0.44 5.55
CA PHE A 113 11.88 0.41 5.12
C PHE A 113 11.82 0.58 3.59
N SER A 114 12.99 0.75 2.96
CA SER A 114 13.06 0.85 1.50
C SER A 114 12.57 -0.43 0.80
N ALA A 115 12.92 -1.59 1.35
CA ALA A 115 12.46 -2.88 0.87
C ALA A 115 10.94 -3.03 1.03
N ASP A 116 10.36 -2.59 2.15
CA ASP A 116 8.92 -2.62 2.39
C ASP A 116 8.14 -1.73 1.41
N VAL A 117 8.64 -0.52 1.13
CA VAL A 117 8.04 0.38 0.13
C VAL A 117 8.11 -0.23 -1.27
N SER A 118 9.23 -0.86 -1.62
CA SER A 118 9.42 -1.49 -2.93
C SER A 118 8.54 -2.74 -3.08
N SER A 119 8.42 -3.54 -2.01
CA SER A 119 7.53 -4.71 -1.97
C SER A 119 6.07 -4.33 -2.22
N LEU A 120 5.61 -3.20 -1.66
CA LEU A 120 4.27 -2.67 -1.96
C LEU A 120 4.16 -2.26 -3.42
N GLU A 121 5.14 -1.53 -3.97
CA GLU A 121 5.08 -1.09 -5.37
C GLU A 121 5.01 -2.28 -6.33
N GLU A 122 5.86 -3.29 -6.15
CA GLU A 122 5.84 -4.53 -6.94
C GLU A 122 4.51 -5.25 -6.81
N LEU A 123 3.98 -5.38 -5.59
CA LEU A 123 2.66 -5.98 -5.36
C LEU A 123 1.55 -5.25 -6.13
N ILE A 124 1.60 -3.92 -6.20
CA ILE A 124 0.62 -3.12 -6.93
C ILE A 124 0.69 -3.36 -8.43
N GLU A 125 1.89 -3.48 -8.99
CA GLU A 125 2.06 -3.81 -10.40
C GLU A 125 1.55 -5.23 -10.71
N ASP A 126 1.89 -6.22 -9.88
CA ASP A 126 1.40 -7.59 -10.05
C ASP A 126 -0.14 -7.68 -9.96
N LEU A 127 -0.75 -6.97 -9.01
CA LEU A 127 -2.20 -6.89 -8.89
C LEU A 127 -2.85 -6.26 -10.15
N ARG A 128 -2.20 -5.25 -10.74
CA ARG A 128 -2.68 -4.61 -11.99
C ARG A 128 -2.60 -5.58 -13.17
N VAL A 129 -1.52 -6.34 -13.27
CA VAL A 129 -1.36 -7.39 -14.29
C VAL A 129 -2.47 -8.42 -14.16
N GLU A 130 -2.68 -8.97 -12.96
CA GLU A 130 -3.72 -9.96 -12.70
C GLU A 130 -5.13 -9.42 -12.96
N SER A 131 -5.40 -8.15 -12.61
CA SER A 131 -6.64 -7.45 -12.95
C SER A 131 -6.89 -7.44 -14.47
N SER A 132 -5.87 -7.13 -15.27
CA SER A 132 -5.98 -7.14 -16.73
C SER A 132 -6.19 -8.55 -17.29
N VAL A 133 -5.50 -9.55 -16.74
CA VAL A 133 -5.70 -10.97 -17.10
C VAL A 133 -7.11 -11.43 -16.74
N ALA A 134 -7.66 -10.99 -15.61
CA ALA A 134 -9.03 -11.29 -15.21
C ALA A 134 -10.06 -10.73 -16.19
N GLU A 135 -9.87 -9.51 -16.68
CA GLU A 135 -10.74 -8.94 -17.72
C GLU A 135 -10.69 -9.76 -19.01
N LEU A 136 -9.50 -10.15 -19.46
CA LEU A 136 -9.33 -10.94 -20.68
C LEU A 136 -10.06 -12.30 -20.61
N ARG A 137 -10.10 -12.91 -19.42
CA ARG A 137 -10.84 -14.17 -19.16
C ARG A 137 -12.37 -14.00 -19.14
N ARG A 138 -12.89 -12.77 -19.19
CA ARG A 138 -14.32 -12.45 -19.07
C ARG A 138 -14.85 -11.70 -20.31
N PRO A 139 -14.74 -12.28 -21.53
CA PRO A 139 -15.13 -11.59 -22.76
C PRO A 139 -16.61 -11.16 -22.80
N LEU A 140 -17.49 -11.88 -22.09
CA LEU A 140 -18.92 -11.59 -22.01
C LEU A 140 -19.27 -10.39 -21.10
N MET A 141 -18.34 -9.91 -20.28
CA MET A 141 -18.57 -8.79 -19.34
C MET A 141 -18.13 -7.43 -19.90
N LYS A 142 -17.68 -7.37 -21.16
CA LYS A 142 -17.31 -6.10 -21.80
C LYS A 142 -18.57 -5.25 -22.02
N PRO A 143 -18.53 -3.93 -21.76
CA PRO A 143 -19.65 -3.05 -22.07
C PRO A 143 -20.05 -3.20 -23.54
N LYS A 144 -21.35 -3.34 -23.81
CA LYS A 144 -21.86 -3.24 -25.18
C LYS A 144 -21.61 -1.80 -25.63
N LYS A 145 -20.96 -1.66 -26.79
CA LYS A 145 -20.80 -0.36 -27.46
C LYS A 145 -22.15 0.24 -27.80
#